data_AF-A0A8H6E3S5-F1
#
_entry.id   AF-A0A8H6E3S5-F1
#
_cell.length_a   1.000
_cell.length_b   1.000
_cell.length_c   1.000
_cell.angle_alpha   90.00
_cell.angle_beta   90.00
_cell.angle_gamma   90.00
#
_symmetry.space_group_name_H-M   'P 1'
#
loop_
_entity.id
_entity.type
_entity.pdbx_description
1 polymer ?
#
loop_
_entity_poly.entity_id
_entity_poly.type
_entity_poly.pdbx_seq_one_letter_code
_entity_poly.pdbx_strand_id
1 'polypeptide(L)'
;MTAFSRFPQAWIIRLNVTPVDRRTFHASHIQSLRFKEGDLICGLYRVQERADNRVVLELLFEGEVSGRLVLRYWEDGDDVVFCTDTIMWIGKAPSGQRKRVIVPLENPILRFLHELAAWWLIDSGVAYLMDLKEAEPMLEKHAE
;
A
#
# COMPACT_ATOMS: atom_id res chain seq x y z
N MET A 1 6.87 -0.94 0.98
CA MET A 1 6.01 -2.01 1.56
C MET A 1 6.67 -2.81 2.69
N THR A 2 7.95 -3.22 2.62
CA THR A 2 8.63 -3.94 3.72
C THR A 2 8.61 -3.17 5.04
N ALA A 3 8.83 -1.86 4.97
CA ALA A 3 8.84 -1.00 6.12
C ALA A 3 7.42 -0.84 6.72
N PHE A 4 6.40 -0.74 5.86
CA PHE A 4 4.99 -0.73 6.25
C PHE A 4 4.55 -2.02 6.98
N SER A 5 5.10 -3.20 6.68
CA SER A 5 4.67 -4.44 7.37
C SER A 5 4.96 -4.46 8.87
N ARG A 6 5.73 -3.48 9.35
CA ARG A 6 6.07 -3.24 10.75
C ARG A 6 5.27 -2.09 11.39
N PHE A 7 4.38 -1.43 10.65
CA PHE A 7 3.54 -0.35 11.17
C PHE A 7 2.38 -0.90 12.02
N PRO A 8 1.87 -0.13 13.00
CA PRO A 8 0.70 -0.52 13.79
C PRO A 8 -0.51 -0.91 12.93
N GLN A 9 -0.76 -0.19 11.83
CA GLN A 9 -1.82 -0.53 10.88
C GLN A 9 -1.63 -1.95 10.31
N ALA A 10 -0.41 -2.32 9.91
CA ALA A 10 -0.14 -3.65 9.38
C ALA A 10 -0.35 -4.75 10.43
N TRP A 11 -0.05 -4.50 11.71
CA TRP A 11 -0.33 -5.48 12.76
C TRP A 11 -1.82 -5.71 12.96
N ILE A 12 -2.63 -4.65 12.91
CA ILE A 12 -4.09 -4.77 12.95
C ILE A 12 -4.60 -5.58 11.75
N ILE A 13 -4.10 -5.30 10.55
CA ILE A 13 -4.43 -6.08 9.34
C ILE A 13 -4.05 -7.55 9.53
N ARG A 14 -2.86 -7.83 10.08
CA ARG A 14 -2.36 -9.20 10.31
C ARG A 14 -3.26 -10.05 11.20
N LEU A 15 -4.01 -9.43 12.11
CA LEU A 15 -4.98 -10.11 12.97
C LEU A 15 -6.21 -10.60 12.19
N ASN A 16 -6.54 -9.93 11.07
CA ASN A 16 -7.75 -10.17 10.27
C ASN A 16 -7.49 -10.97 8.98
N VAL A 17 -6.23 -11.31 8.66
CA VAL A 17 -5.91 -12.15 7.50
C VAL A 17 -5.90 -13.64 7.87
N THR A 18 -6.10 -14.49 6.87
CA THR A 18 -6.00 -15.95 7.06
C THR A 18 -4.61 -16.35 7.59
N PRO A 19 -4.49 -17.42 8.39
CA PRO A 19 -3.19 -17.88 8.89
C PRO A 19 -2.16 -18.13 7.78
N VAL A 20 -2.60 -18.62 6.62
CA VAL A 20 -1.75 -18.88 5.46
C VAL A 20 -1.17 -17.58 4.90
N ASP A 21 -1.97 -16.51 4.84
CA ASP A 21 -1.55 -15.24 4.25
C ASP A 21 -0.67 -14.40 5.18
N ARG A 22 -0.58 -14.75 6.47
CA ARG A 22 0.35 -14.08 7.41
C ARG A 22 1.80 -14.14 6.96
N ARG A 23 2.20 -15.14 6.16
CA ARG A 23 3.54 -15.23 5.57
C ARG A 23 3.88 -14.02 4.68
N THR A 24 2.87 -13.38 4.09
CA THR A 24 3.05 -12.25 3.18
C THR A 24 3.43 -10.93 3.88
N PHE A 25 3.47 -10.92 5.21
CA PHE A 25 3.98 -9.80 6.02
C PHE A 25 5.50 -9.84 6.19
N HIS A 26 6.14 -10.97 5.90
CA HIS A 26 7.58 -11.12 6.07
C HIS A 26 8.33 -10.26 5.06
N ALA A 27 9.42 -9.63 5.52
CA ALA A 27 10.28 -8.81 4.68
C ALA A 27 10.81 -9.61 3.46
N SER A 28 11.20 -10.86 3.67
CA SER A 28 11.69 -11.75 2.61
C SER A 28 10.64 -11.99 1.52
N HIS A 29 9.38 -12.20 1.89
CA HIS A 29 8.28 -12.30 0.93
C HIS A 29 8.15 -11.01 0.13
N ILE A 30 8.00 -9.87 0.82
CA ILE A 30 7.77 -8.57 0.17
C ILE A 30 8.93 -8.20 -0.76
N GLN A 31 10.17 -8.46 -0.37
CA GLN A 31 11.37 -8.18 -1.16
C GLN A 31 11.52 -9.13 -2.37
N SER A 32 10.94 -10.33 -2.32
CA SER A 32 10.93 -11.25 -3.46
C SER A 32 9.90 -10.90 -4.53
N LEU A 33 8.91 -10.05 -4.21
CA LEU A 33 7.85 -9.68 -5.15
C LEU A 33 8.39 -8.80 -6.25
N ARG A 34 7.89 -9.03 -7.47
CA ARG A 34 8.07 -8.11 -8.60
C ARG A 34 6.92 -7.11 -8.73
N PHE A 35 5.93 -7.19 -7.83
CA PHE A 35 4.73 -6.36 -7.81
C PHE A 35 3.97 -6.40 -9.13
N LYS A 36 3.81 -7.61 -9.67
CA LYS A 36 2.99 -7.91 -10.86
C LYS A 36 1.55 -8.19 -10.46
N GLU A 37 0.63 -8.10 -11.41
CA GLU A 37 -0.78 -8.43 -11.18
C GLU A 37 -0.93 -9.79 -10.48
N GLY A 38 -1.74 -9.82 -9.44
CA GLY A 38 -1.95 -10.98 -8.57
C GLY A 38 -1.03 -11.07 -7.35
N ASP A 39 0.10 -10.36 -7.32
CA ASP A 39 1.01 -10.39 -6.16
C ASP A 39 0.29 -9.90 -4.89
N LEU A 40 0.38 -10.69 -3.81
CA LEU A 40 -0.27 -10.41 -2.53
C LEU A 40 0.74 -9.91 -1.50
N ILE A 41 0.44 -8.75 -0.90
CA ILE A 41 1.28 -8.05 0.07
C ILE A 41 0.49 -7.89 1.36
N CYS A 42 1.08 -8.31 2.49
CA CYS A 42 0.46 -8.17 3.82
C CYS A 42 -0.98 -8.71 3.89
N GLY A 43 -1.29 -9.76 3.13
CA GLY A 43 -2.58 -10.49 3.10
C GLY A 43 -3.80 -9.67 2.68
N LEU A 44 -3.63 -8.37 2.43
CA LEU A 44 -4.70 -7.42 2.15
C LEU A 44 -4.53 -6.77 0.78
N TYR A 45 -3.31 -6.44 0.39
CA TYR A 45 -3.05 -5.65 -0.82
C TYR A 45 -2.68 -6.58 -1.96
N ARG A 46 -3.62 -6.80 -2.88
CA ARG A 46 -3.38 -7.56 -4.10
C ARG A 46 -3.11 -6.59 -5.25
N VAL A 47 -1.98 -6.75 -5.95
CA VAL A 47 -1.71 -5.94 -7.14
C VAL A 47 -2.76 -6.25 -8.20
N GLN A 48 -3.49 -5.23 -8.61
CA GLN A 48 -4.47 -5.33 -9.69
C GLN A 48 -3.94 -4.73 -10.99
N GLU A 49 -3.11 -3.69 -10.90
CA GLU A 49 -2.52 -3.06 -12.07
C GLU A 49 -1.12 -2.57 -11.72
N ARG A 50 -0.19 -2.72 -12.67
CA ARG A 50 1.14 -2.13 -12.61
C ARG A 50 1.45 -1.40 -13.92
N ALA A 51 1.76 -0.12 -13.79
CA ALA A 51 2.34 0.71 -14.84
C ALA A 51 3.66 1.32 -14.35
N ASP A 52 4.35 2.03 -15.24
CA ASP A 52 5.65 2.64 -14.94
C ASP A 52 5.54 3.66 -13.79
N ASN A 53 4.50 4.49 -13.83
CA ASN A 53 4.29 5.56 -12.85
C ASN A 53 3.14 5.30 -11.86
N ARG A 54 2.55 4.09 -11.86
CA ARG A 54 1.35 3.77 -11.07
C ARG A 54 1.30 2.32 -10.64
N VAL A 55 0.84 2.09 -9.41
CA VAL A 55 0.41 0.79 -8.91
C VAL A 55 -1.01 0.92 -8.37
N VAL A 56 -1.89 0.00 -8.77
CA VAL A 56 -3.23 -0.13 -8.19
C VAL A 56 -3.28 -1.42 -7.38
N LEU A 57 -3.58 -1.29 -6.09
CA LEU A 57 -3.72 -2.39 -5.16
C LEU A 57 -5.19 -2.55 -4.79
N GLU A 58 -5.74 -3.73 -4.99
CA GLU A 58 -7.01 -4.13 -4.43
C GLU A 58 -6.89 -4.43 -2.94
N LEU A 59 -7.84 -3.92 -2.15
CA LEU A 59 -7.97 -4.18 -0.72
C LEU A 59 -8.92 -5.37 -0.49
N LEU A 60 -8.36 -6.49 -0.06
CA LEU A 60 -9.07 -7.74 0.22
C LEU A 60 -9.68 -7.75 1.62
N PHE A 61 -10.72 -6.94 1.83
CA PHE A 61 -11.50 -7.01 3.06
C PHE A 61 -12.43 -8.23 3.07
N GLU A 62 -12.67 -8.79 4.26
CA GLU A 62 -13.78 -9.70 4.45
C GLU A 62 -15.12 -8.92 4.41
N GLY A 63 -16.13 -9.47 3.75
CA GLY A 63 -17.47 -8.90 3.69
C GLY A 63 -17.72 -7.98 2.50
N GLU A 64 -18.51 -6.93 2.71
CA GLU A 64 -19.12 -6.13 1.63
C GLU A 64 -18.32 -4.89 1.24
N VAL A 65 -17.22 -4.61 1.95
CA VAL A 65 -16.35 -3.46 1.68
C VAL A 65 -15.37 -3.83 0.58
N SER A 66 -15.34 -3.02 -0.46
CA SER A 66 -14.32 -3.06 -1.50
C SER A 66 -13.44 -1.82 -1.38
N GLY A 67 -12.21 -1.92 -1.85
CA GLY A 67 -11.37 -0.73 -1.92
C GLY A 67 -10.16 -0.87 -2.82
N ARG A 68 -9.55 0.27 -3.12
CA ARG A 68 -8.30 0.42 -3.85
C ARG A 68 -7.36 1.32 -3.09
N LEU A 69 -6.09 0.92 -3.06
CA LEU A 69 -4.98 1.79 -2.74
C LEU A 69 -4.22 2.05 -4.04
N VAL A 70 -4.18 3.30 -4.48
CA VAL A 70 -3.45 3.73 -5.67
C VAL A 70 -2.21 4.47 -5.22
N LEU A 71 -1.06 4.07 -5.73
CA LEU A 71 0.20 4.80 -5.58
C LEU A 71 0.61 5.27 -6.96
N ARG A 72 0.91 6.55 -7.12
CA ARG A 72 1.30 7.12 -8.41
C ARG A 72 2.27 8.28 -8.22
N TYR A 73 3.00 8.60 -9.29
CA TYR A 73 3.79 9.82 -9.35
C TYR A 73 3.70 10.47 -10.73
N TRP A 74 4.01 11.76 -10.80
CA TRP A 74 4.12 12.54 -12.02
C TRP A 74 5.12 13.68 -11.84
N GLU A 75 5.60 14.22 -12.97
CA GLU A 75 6.43 15.43 -13.00
C GLU A 75 5.51 16.66 -13.04
N ASP A 76 5.82 17.66 -12.24
CA ASP A 76 5.13 18.95 -12.18
C ASP A 76 6.16 20.08 -12.15
N GLY A 77 6.53 20.58 -13.32
CA GLY A 77 7.63 21.54 -13.47
C GLY A 77 8.97 20.90 -13.12
N ASP A 78 9.67 21.47 -12.13
CA ASP A 78 10.94 20.96 -11.63
C ASP A 78 10.77 19.93 -10.49
N ASP A 79 9.53 19.65 -10.07
CA ASP A 79 9.20 18.75 -8.97
C ASP A 79 8.69 17.38 -9.46
N VAL A 80 8.91 16.35 -8.64
CA VAL A 80 8.23 15.04 -8.79
C VAL A 80 7.23 14.88 -7.66
N VAL A 81 5.96 14.73 -8.00
CA VAL A 81 4.87 14.59 -7.03
C VAL A 81 4.54 13.14 -6.82
N PHE A 82 4.63 12.68 -5.57
CA PHE A 82 4.18 11.35 -5.14
C PHE A 82 2.80 11.44 -4.47
N CYS A 83 1.91 10.54 -4.86
CA CYS A 83 0.52 10.55 -4.40
C CYS A 83 0.08 9.16 -3.99
N THR A 84 -0.67 9.10 -2.88
CA THR A 84 -1.35 7.90 -2.42
C THR A 84 -2.83 8.20 -2.23
N ASP A 85 -3.68 7.43 -2.92
CA ASP A 85 -5.13 7.54 -2.85
C ASP A 85 -5.70 6.24 -2.27
N THR A 86 -6.46 6.33 -1.19
CA THR A 86 -7.23 5.21 -0.63
C THR A 86 -8.71 5.44 -0.86
N ILE A 87 -9.31 4.57 -1.67
CA ILE A 87 -10.72 4.64 -2.04
C ILE A 87 -11.37 3.37 -1.51
N MET A 88 -12.45 3.50 -0.74
CA MET A 88 -13.26 2.35 -0.34
C MET A 88 -14.73 2.65 -0.56
N TRP A 89 -15.47 1.60 -0.86
CA TRP A 89 -16.89 1.67 -1.12
C TRP A 89 -17.56 0.38 -0.68
N ILE A 90 -18.88 0.45 -0.54
CA ILE A 90 -19.72 -0.72 -0.28
C ILE A 90 -20.50 -0.99 -1.56
N GLY A 91 -20.64 -2.26 -1.94
CA GLY A 91 -21.54 -2.64 -3.03
C GLY A 91 -22.99 -2.24 -2.74
N LYS A 92 -23.90 -2.32 -3.72
CA LYS A 92 -25.32 -2.16 -3.42
C LYS A 92 -25.73 -3.24 -2.42
N ALA A 93 -26.17 -2.83 -1.22
CA ALA A 93 -26.66 -3.76 -0.21
C ALA A 93 -27.79 -4.60 -0.83
N PRO A 94 -27.83 -5.93 -0.61
CA PRO A 94 -29.01 -6.72 -0.95
C PRO A 94 -30.24 -6.07 -0.33
N SER A 95 -31.28 -5.86 -1.12
CA SER A 95 -32.54 -5.26 -0.67
C SER A 95 -33.05 -6.01 0.57
N GLY A 96 -32.91 -5.41 1.76
CA GLY A 96 -33.33 -6.01 3.02
C GLY A 96 -32.34 -5.84 4.19
N GLN A 97 -31.08 -5.47 3.96
CA GLN A 97 -30.17 -5.14 5.05
C GLN A 97 -30.49 -3.78 5.66
N ARG A 98 -30.89 -3.78 6.94
CA ARG A 98 -31.24 -2.58 7.72
C ARG A 98 -30.03 -1.82 8.28
N LYS A 99 -28.84 -2.43 8.32
CA LYS A 99 -27.67 -1.89 9.03
C LYS A 99 -26.60 -1.48 8.03
N ARG A 100 -26.28 -0.18 8.01
CA ARG A 100 -25.18 0.37 7.21
C ARG A 100 -23.87 -0.30 7.62
N VAL A 101 -23.17 -0.89 6.65
CA VAL A 101 -21.79 -1.33 6.82
C VAL A 101 -20.91 -0.09 6.99
N ILE A 102 -20.02 -0.12 7.97
CA ILE A 102 -19.08 0.98 8.25
C ILE A 102 -17.80 0.66 7.49
N VAL A 103 -17.36 1.55 6.59
CA VAL A 103 -16.06 1.37 5.93
C VAL A 103 -14.94 1.62 6.94
N PRO A 104 -13.80 0.92 6.86
CA PRO A 104 -12.75 1.00 7.88
C PRO A 104 -12.32 2.43 8.27
N LEU A 105 -12.17 3.33 7.29
CA LEU A 105 -11.71 4.71 7.52
C LEU A 105 -12.84 5.69 7.91
N GLU A 106 -14.08 5.23 8.07
CA GLU A 106 -15.10 5.99 8.81
C GLU A 106 -14.83 5.98 10.33
N ASN A 107 -14.08 4.99 10.82
CA ASN A 107 -13.62 4.96 12.20
C ASN A 107 -12.47 5.96 12.40
N PRO A 108 -12.59 6.97 13.28
CA PRO A 108 -11.58 8.01 13.45
C PRO A 108 -10.19 7.50 13.84
N ILE A 109 -10.12 6.43 14.66
CA ILE A 109 -8.84 5.85 15.10
C ILE A 109 -8.15 5.16 13.95
N LEU A 110 -8.89 4.35 13.18
CA LEU A 110 -8.34 3.67 12.00
C LEU A 110 -7.94 4.68 10.91
N ARG A 111 -8.73 5.75 10.73
CA ARG A 111 -8.40 6.84 9.81
C ARG A 111 -7.10 7.52 10.18
N PHE A 112 -6.94 7.90 11.44
CA PHE A 112 -5.70 8.52 11.92
C PHE A 112 -4.48 7.62 11.71
N LEU A 113 -4.56 6.34 12.07
CA LEU A 113 -3.46 5.39 11.86
C LEU A 113 -3.12 5.22 10.37
N HIS A 114 -4.13 5.27 9.50
CA HIS A 114 -3.96 5.19 8.07
C HIS A 114 -3.27 6.42 7.49
N GLU A 115 -3.72 7.62 7.87
CA GLU A 115 -3.12 8.89 7.44
C GLU A 115 -1.63 8.95 7.85
N LEU A 116 -1.32 8.58 9.09
CA LEU A 116 0.05 8.50 9.58
C LEU A 116 0.91 7.53 8.77
N ALA A 117 0.40 6.31 8.51
CA ALA A 117 1.11 5.31 7.72
C ALA A 117 1.30 5.74 6.26
N ALA A 118 0.31 6.42 5.67
CA ALA A 118 0.34 6.91 4.30
C ALA A 118 1.40 8.01 4.12
N TRP A 119 1.42 9.02 5.00
CA TRP A 119 2.43 10.08 4.97
C TRP A 119 3.83 9.52 5.17
N TRP A 120 4.01 8.66 6.17
CA TRP A 120 5.31 8.06 6.43
C TRP A 120 5.81 7.20 5.27
N LEU A 121 4.91 6.46 4.59
CA LEU A 121 5.28 5.64 3.44
C LEU A 121 5.77 6.49 2.27
N ILE A 122 5.14 7.64 2.02
CA ILE A 122 5.59 8.59 0.99
C ILE A 122 6.97 9.15 1.38
N ASP A 123 7.10 9.71 2.58
CA ASP A 123 8.34 10.34 3.06
C ASP A 123 9.52 9.36 3.02
N SER A 124 9.34 8.15 3.57
CA SER A 124 10.36 7.10 3.57
C SER A 124 10.68 6.60 2.16
N GLY A 125 9.69 6.56 1.27
CA GLY A 125 9.87 6.16 -0.11
C GLY A 125 10.70 7.19 -0.88
N VAL A 126 10.42 8.48 -0.69
CA VAL A 126 11.18 9.59 -1.30
C VAL A 126 12.60 9.61 -0.77
N ALA A 127 12.81 9.51 0.55
CA ALA A 127 14.15 9.46 1.15
C ALA A 127 14.98 8.31 0.56
N TYR A 128 14.40 7.11 0.45
CA TYR A 128 15.06 5.95 -0.17
C TYR A 128 15.48 6.22 -1.63
N LEU A 129 14.62 6.88 -2.43
CA LEU A 129 14.95 7.21 -3.81
C LEU A 129 16.05 8.27 -3.91
N MET A 130 16.07 9.24 -3.00
CA MET A 130 17.14 10.25 -2.95
C MET A 130 18.48 9.63 -2.53
N ASP A 131 18.48 8.72 -1.55
CA ASP A 131 19.68 7.99 -1.15
C ASP A 131 20.26 7.13 -2.29
N LEU A 132 19.40 6.52 -3.12
CA LEU A 132 19.84 5.78 -4.31
C LEU A 132 20.53 6.70 -5.33
N LYS A 133 19.98 7.91 -5.55
CA LYS A 133 20.58 8.91 -6.44
C LYS A 133 21.96 9.34 -5.97
N GLU A 134 22.23 9.37 -4.66
CA GLU A 134 23.55 9.68 -4.13
C GLU A 134 24.54 8.50 -4.27
N ALA A 135 24.05 7.27 -4.28
CA ALA A 135 24.87 6.07 -4.47
C ALA A 135 25.26 5.81 -5.94
N GLU A 136 24.44 6.22 -6.91
CA GLU A 136 24.67 6.06 -8.36
C GLU A 136 25.98 6.73 -8.86
N PRO A 137 26.31 8.00 -8.53
CA PRO A 137 27.57 8.63 -8.94
C PRO A 137 28.82 8.03 -8.27
N MET A 138 28.66 7.20 -7.25
CA MET A 138 29.78 6.45 -6.64
C MET A 138 30.09 5.14 -7.37
N LEU A 139 29.09 4.50 -7.99
CA LEU A 139 29.29 3.27 -8.75
C LEU A 139 29.95 3.52 -10.10
N GLU A 140 29.65 4.64 -10.76
CA GLU A 140 30.32 5.03 -12.02
C GLU A 140 31.81 5.36 -11.82
N LYS A 141 32.20 5.89 -10.64
CA LYS A 141 33.60 6.24 -10.33
C LYS A 141 34.52 5.05 -10.02
N HIS A 142 33.98 3.85 -9.88
CA HIS A 142 34.74 2.64 -9.56
C HIS A 142 34.74 1.60 -10.70
N ALA A 143 34.23 1.97 -11.88
CA ALA A 143 34.21 1.14 -13.07
C ALA A 143 35.34 1.47 -14.08
N GLU A 144 36.35 2.24 -13.69
CA GLU A 144 37.58 2.53 -14.47
C GLU A 144 38.77 1.69 -14.00
#